data_AF-A5HHS1-F1
#
_entry.id   AF-A5HHS1-F1
#
_cell.length_a   1.000
_cell.length_b   1.000
_cell.length_c   1.000
_cell.angle_alpha   90.00
_cell.angle_beta   90.00
_cell.angle_gamma   90.00
#
_symmetry.space_group_name_H-M   'P 1'
#
loop_
_entity.id
_entity.type
_entity.pdbx_description
1 polymer ?
#
loop_
_entity_poly.entity_id
_entity_poly.type
_entity_poly.pdbx_seq_one_letter_code
_entity_poly.pdbx_strand_id
1 'polypeptide(L)' 'PAGLFDRLVNLQQLYLGGNQLSALPDGVFDKLTQLTHLGLNNQLKNVPIGAFQ' A
#
# COMPACT_ATOMS: atom_id res chain seq x y z
N PRO A 1 -8.47 -5.36 -4.23
CA PRO A 1 -8.26 -5.49 -5.69
C PRO A 1 -7.09 -4.61 -6.14
N ALA A 2 -6.38 -4.98 -7.22
CA ALA A 2 -5.45 -4.06 -7.85
C ALA A 2 -6.19 -2.75 -8.22
N GLY A 3 -5.53 -1.62 -8.02
CA GLY A 3 -6.09 -0.30 -8.29
C GLY A 3 -7.03 0.27 -7.21
N LEU A 4 -7.12 -0.36 -6.03
CA LEU A 4 -7.96 0.13 -4.92
C LEU A 4 -7.63 1.59 -4.54
N PHE A 5 -6.37 1.99 -4.63
CA PHE A 5 -5.89 3.30 -4.23
C PHE A 5 -5.61 4.24 -5.41
N ASP A 6 -5.98 3.87 -6.64
CA ASP A 6 -5.56 4.59 -7.85
C ASP A 6 -6.04 6.04 -7.94
N ARG A 7 -7.16 6.34 -7.28
CA ARG A 7 -7.74 7.68 -7.27
C ARG A 7 -7.18 8.58 -6.17
N LEU A 8 -6.42 8.01 -5.24
CA LEU A 8 -5.90 8.71 -4.07
C LEU A 8 -4.55 9.38 -4.37
N VAL A 9 -4.42 9.99 -5.56
CA VAL A 9 -3.16 10.57 -6.08
C VAL A 9 -2.59 11.72 -5.23
N ASN A 10 -3.41 12.29 -4.34
CA ASN A 10 -3.03 13.35 -3.40
C ASN A 10 -2.81 12.84 -1.97
N LEU A 11 -2.91 11.53 -1.73
CA LEU A 11 -2.79 10.96 -0.40
C LEU A 11 -1.34 11.00 0.06
N GLN A 12 -1.12 11.68 1.19
CA GLN A 12 0.22 11.81 1.79
C GLN A 12 0.49 10.75 2.85
N GLN A 13 -0.55 10.24 3.50
CA GLN A 13 -0.43 9.28 4.60
C GLN A 13 -1.46 8.17 4.46
N LEU A 14 -1.01 6.92 4.59
CA LEU A 14 -1.86 5.72 4.55
C LEU A 14 -1.46 4.79 5.71
N TYR A 15 -2.38 4.53 6.63
CA TYR A 15 -2.15 3.62 7.74
C TYR A 15 -3.09 2.42 7.63
N LEU A 16 -2.52 1.25 7.38
CA LEU A 16 -3.20 -0.04 7.31
C LEU A 16 -2.81 -0.95 8.48
N GLY A 17 -2.10 -0.43 9.49
CA GLY A 17 -1.62 -1.21 10.62
C GLY A 17 -2.75 -1.77 11.49
N GLY A 18 -2.48 -2.86 12.20
CA GLY A 18 -3.44 -3.53 13.08
C GLY A 18 -4.50 -4.38 12.34
N ASN A 19 -4.32 -4.61 11.05
CA ASN A 19 -5.19 -5.49 10.26
C ASN A 19 -4.59 -6.90 10.12
N GLN A 20 -5.30 -7.74 9.36
CA GLN A 20 -4.95 -9.14 9.08
C GLN A 20 -4.43 -9.30 7.64
N LEU A 21 -3.78 -8.28 7.10
CA LEU A 21 -3.20 -8.35 5.76
C LEU A 21 -2.03 -9.35 5.77
N SER A 22 -2.13 -10.39 4.95
CA SER A 22 -1.11 -11.44 4.79
C SER A 22 -0.27 -11.30 3.53
N ALA A 23 -0.79 -10.57 2.54
CA ALA A 23 -0.13 -10.24 1.29
C ALA A 23 -0.61 -8.87 0.76
N LEU A 24 0.19 -8.28 -0.12
CA LEU A 24 -0.16 -7.08 -0.88
C LEU A 24 -0.19 -7.44 -2.36
N PRO A 25 -1.18 -6.98 -3.14
CA PRO A 25 -1.12 -7.07 -4.60
C PRO A 25 0.06 -6.25 -5.15
N ASP A 26 0.63 -6.70 -6.25
CA ASP A 26 1.57 -5.88 -7.01
C ASP A 26 0.89 -4.61 -7.50
N GLY A 27 1.64 -3.53 -7.52
CA GLY A 27 1.24 -2.21 -7.97
C GLY A 27 0.20 -1.52 -7.09
N VAL A 28 -0.12 -2.07 -5.90
CA VAL A 28 -1.23 -1.57 -5.08
C VAL A 28 -1.05 -0.11 -4.66
N PHE A 29 0.19 0.41 -4.64
CA PHE A 29 0.50 1.78 -4.25
C PHE A 29 1.02 2.68 -5.40
N ASP A 30 1.06 2.21 -6.64
CA ASP A 30 1.75 2.91 -7.76
C ASP A 30 1.22 4.32 -8.04
N LYS A 31 -0.08 4.56 -7.79
CA LYS A 31 -0.69 5.88 -8.03
C LYS A 31 -0.61 6.81 -6.83
N LEU A 32 -0.09 6.35 -5.70
CA LEU A 32 0.09 7.14 -4.50
C LEU A 32 1.38 7.98 -4.59
N THR A 33 1.52 8.77 -5.65
CA THR A 33 2.74 9.52 -6.00
C THR A 33 3.12 10.60 -4.99
N GLN A 34 2.19 11.00 -4.12
CA GLN A 34 2.42 11.96 -3.03
C GLN A 34 2.53 11.31 -1.65
N LEU A 35 2.55 9.98 -1.56
CA LEU A 35 2.63 9.27 -0.29
C LEU A 35 4.00 9.44 0.34
N THR A 36 4.01 9.91 1.58
CA THR A 36 5.22 10.10 2.37
C THR A 36 5.25 9.19 3.60
N HIS A 37 4.08 8.75 4.07
CA HIS A 37 3.97 7.88 5.24
C HIS A 37 3.06 6.68 4.93
N LEU A 38 3.60 5.48 5.14
CA LEU A 38 2.88 4.23 4.95
C LEU A 38 3.08 3.32 6.18
N GLY A 39 1.99 3.07 6.91
CA GLY A 39 1.98 2.15 8.04
C GLY A 39 1.44 0.78 7.63
N LEU A 40 2.29 -0.25 7.67
CA LEU A 40 1.93 -1.62 7.26
C LEU A 40 2.07 -2.66 8.37
N ASN A 41 2.09 -2.27 9.65
CA ASN A 41 2.19 -3.22 10.77
C ASN A 41 1.03 -4.23 10.78
N ASN A 42 1.24 -5.39 10.15
CA ASN A 42 0.26 -6.43 9.80
C ASN A 42 0.94 -7.80 9.84
N GLN A 43 0.25 -8.82 9.33
CA GLN A 43 0.75 -10.20 9.21
C GLN A 43 1.47 -10.46 7.86
N LEU A 44 2.04 -9.40 7.27
CA LEU A 44 2.74 -9.50 5.99
C LEU A 44 4.03 -10.32 6.15
N LYS A 45 4.17 -11.38 5.36
CA LYS A 45 5.42 -12.17 5.33
C LYS A 45 6.55 -11.43 4.61
N ASN A 46 6.17 -10.67 3.60
CA ASN A 46 7.05 -9.83 2.80
C ASN A 46 6.24 -8.65 2.24
N VAL A 47 6.97 -7.61 1.84
CA VAL A 47 6.45 -6.57 0.97
C VAL A 47 6.93 -6.90 -0.43
N PRO A 48 6.04 -7.15 -1.41
CA PRO A 48 6.47 -7.50 -2.75
C PRO A 48 7.27 -6.35 -3.37
N ILE A 49 8.31 -6.70 -4.13
CA ILE A 49 9.14 -5.71 -4.85
C ILE A 49 8.27 -4.85 -5.76
N GLY A 50 7.24 -5.45 -6.36
CA GLY A 50 6.29 -4.76 -7.22
C GLY A 50 5.22 -3.95 -6.49
N ALA A 51 5.24 -3.83 -5.15
CA ALA A 51 4.24 -3.03 -4.42
C ALA A 51 4.32 -1.53 -4.73
N PHE A 52 5.48 -1.05 -5.19
CA PHE A 52 5.76 0.33 -5.58
C PHE A 52 6.51 0.33 -6.91
N GLN A 53 5.81 0.58 -8.02
CA GLN A 53 6.40 0.78 -9.35
C GLN A 53 6.37 2.24 -9.79
#